data_AF-A0A1J3JTC9-F1
#
_entry.id   AF-A0A1J3JTC9-F1
#
_cell.length_a   1.000
_cell.length_b   1.000
_cell.length_c   1.000
_cell.angle_alpha   90.00
_cell.angle_beta   90.00
_cell.angle_gamma   90.00
#
_symmetry.space_group_name_H-M   'P 1'
#
loop_
_entity.id
_entity.type
_entity.pdbx_description
1 polymer ?
#
loop_
_entity_poly.entity_id
_entity_poly.type
_entity_poly.pdbx_seq_one_letter_code
_entity_poly.pdbx_strand_id
1 'polypeptide(L)'
;LWNWQRYGDGIENELALESGGDYTREIGYLQFSKYNNRSDNLLNRIWYQPEEIFPVTGTPEVREHIFWIPVDKSYLDLARQIEDTKLPQCVNTTCLPRPPKVTIVDRGVSASVFVDNVAYRTFLRTKFNATAIEME
;
A
#
# COMPACT_ATOMS: atom_id res chain seq x y z
N LEU A 1 4.25 -7.44 -1.31
CA LEU A 1 5.70 -7.77 -1.19
C LEU A 1 6.60 -6.69 -1.81
N TRP A 2 7.87 -6.60 -1.41
CA TRP A 2 8.88 -5.74 -2.05
C TRP A 2 10.00 -6.58 -2.68
N ASN A 3 10.42 -6.20 -3.88
CA ASN A 3 11.63 -6.74 -4.52
C ASN A 3 12.71 -5.66 -4.59
N TRP A 4 13.87 -5.91 -3.99
CA TRP A 4 14.98 -4.96 -4.02
C TRP A 4 15.81 -5.12 -5.29
N GLN A 5 15.95 -4.05 -6.06
CA GLN A 5 16.78 -4.06 -7.28
C GLN A 5 18.26 -4.08 -6.92
N ARG A 6 19.02 -4.99 -7.52
CA ARG A 6 20.46 -5.11 -7.29
C ARG A 6 21.17 -3.81 -7.66
N TYR A 7 22.25 -3.52 -6.94
CA TYR A 7 23.08 -2.36 -7.27
C TYR A 7 23.72 -2.51 -8.65
N GLY A 8 23.75 -1.43 -9.43
CA GLY A 8 24.25 -1.40 -10.81
C GLY A 8 23.17 -1.69 -11.86
N ASP A 9 22.06 -2.33 -11.47
CA ASP A 9 20.95 -2.60 -12.36
C ASP A 9 20.03 -1.37 -12.50
N GLY A 10 19.64 -1.07 -13.74
CA GLY A 10 18.67 -0.05 -14.11
C GLY A 10 17.26 -0.61 -14.30
N ILE A 11 16.30 0.26 -14.62
CA ILE A 11 14.88 -0.13 -14.71
C ILE A 11 14.57 -1.18 -15.80
N GLU A 12 15.45 -1.31 -16.79
CA GLU A 12 15.32 -2.27 -17.90
C GLU A 12 15.88 -3.66 -17.54
N ASN A 13 16.63 -3.77 -16.44
CA ASN A 13 17.16 -5.03 -15.98
C ASN A 13 16.06 -5.84 -15.28
N GLU A 14 16.02 -7.14 -15.61
CA GLU A 14 15.07 -8.09 -15.06
C GLU A 14 15.17 -8.19 -13.53
N LEU A 15 14.03 -8.20 -12.85
CA LEU A 15 13.96 -8.46 -11.41
C LEU A 15 14.12 -9.95 -11.13
N ALA A 16 14.52 -10.29 -9.90
CA ALA A 16 14.48 -11.69 -9.48
C ALA A 16 13.06 -12.25 -9.65
N LEU A 17 12.93 -13.48 -10.18
CA LEU A 17 11.64 -14.17 -10.37
C LEU A 17 10.67 -13.50 -11.38
N GLU A 18 11.09 -12.47 -12.11
CA GLU A 18 10.25 -11.82 -13.13
C GLU A 18 9.97 -12.77 -14.31
N SER A 19 10.98 -13.48 -14.83
CA SER A 19 10.78 -14.52 -15.86
C SER A 19 9.87 -15.68 -15.42
N GLY A 20 9.74 -15.90 -14.11
CA GLY A 20 8.81 -16.88 -13.54
C GLY A 20 7.36 -16.40 -13.47
N GLY A 21 7.12 -15.12 -13.73
CA GLY A 21 5.81 -14.47 -13.62
C GLY A 21 5.38 -14.12 -12.19
N ASP A 22 6.27 -14.33 -11.21
CA ASP A 22 5.95 -14.08 -9.79
C ASP A 22 6.09 -12.59 -9.45
N TYR A 23 7.11 -11.93 -10.02
CA TYR A 23 7.33 -10.49 -9.84
C TYR A 23 7.14 -9.72 -11.15
N THR A 24 6.78 -8.45 -11.01
CA THR A 24 6.47 -7.53 -12.10
C THR A 24 7.13 -6.17 -11.89
N ARG A 25 7.40 -5.48 -13.00
CA ARG A 25 7.82 -4.08 -13.04
C ARG A 25 6.67 -3.11 -13.35
N GLU A 26 5.45 -3.61 -13.57
CA GLU A 26 4.33 -2.81 -14.05
C GLU A 26 3.66 -1.94 -12.97
N ILE A 27 3.70 -2.36 -11.71
CA ILE A 27 3.03 -1.67 -10.59
C ILE A 27 3.72 -0.35 -10.26
N GLY A 28 5.05 -0.40 -10.09
CA GLY A 28 5.86 0.76 -9.78
C GLY A 28 6.95 0.49 -8.75
N TYR A 29 7.83 1.48 -8.57
CA TYR A 29 8.98 1.40 -7.68
C TYR A 29 9.20 2.70 -6.90
N LEU A 30 9.85 2.57 -5.74
CA LEU A 30 10.44 3.66 -5.00
C LEU A 30 11.94 3.71 -5.32
N GLN A 31 12.43 4.83 -5.85
CA GLN A 31 13.86 5.08 -6.02
C GLN A 31 14.38 5.95 -4.88
N PHE A 32 15.27 5.40 -4.06
CA PHE A 32 15.74 6.08 -2.85
C PHE A 32 16.49 7.38 -3.16
N SER A 33 17.25 7.45 -4.25
CA SER A 33 18.01 8.66 -4.61
C SER A 33 17.12 9.89 -4.86
N LYS A 34 15.85 9.70 -5.25
CA LYS A 34 14.89 10.81 -5.43
C LYS A 34 14.51 11.53 -4.13
N TYR A 35 14.72 10.89 -2.99
CA TYR A 35 14.36 11.40 -1.67
C TYR A 35 15.58 11.81 -0.82
N ASN A 36 16.77 11.79 -1.42
CA ASN A 36 18.02 12.27 -0.83
C ASN A 36 18.66 13.36 -1.72
N ASN A 37 19.99 13.50 -1.71
CA ASN A 37 20.80 14.44 -2.51
C ASN A 37 20.66 14.33 -4.05
N ARG A 38 19.68 13.58 -4.57
CA ARG A 38 19.33 13.46 -6.00
C ARG A 38 20.43 12.88 -6.91
N SER A 39 21.57 12.48 -6.34
CA SER A 39 22.53 11.59 -6.96
C SER A 39 22.15 10.14 -6.68
N ASP A 40 22.44 9.23 -7.61
CA ASP A 40 22.25 7.79 -7.37
C ASP A 40 23.03 7.30 -6.14
N ASN A 41 22.47 6.28 -5.49
CA ASN A 41 23.02 5.73 -4.26
C ASN A 41 22.90 4.20 -4.23
N LEU A 42 23.60 3.59 -3.29
CA LEU A 42 23.70 2.13 -3.14
C LEU A 42 22.35 1.45 -2.84
N LEU A 43 21.35 2.18 -2.34
CA LEU A 43 20.03 1.65 -2.04
C LEU A 43 19.19 1.40 -3.30
N ASN A 44 19.54 2.02 -4.43
CA ASN A 44 18.87 1.84 -5.73
C ASN A 44 17.33 1.98 -5.64
N ARG A 45 16.57 0.91 -5.90
CA ARG A 45 15.12 0.88 -6.02
C ARG A 45 14.52 -0.33 -5.30
N ILE A 46 13.30 -0.15 -4.78
CA ILE A 46 12.41 -1.26 -4.40
C ILE A 46 11.18 -1.25 -5.30
N TRP A 47 10.81 -2.42 -5.78
CA TRP A 47 9.66 -2.65 -6.65
C TRP A 47 8.52 -3.27 -5.86
N TYR A 48 7.31 -2.74 -6.05
CA TYR A 48 6.11 -3.26 -5.41
C TYR A 48 5.62 -4.49 -6.17
N GLN A 49 5.36 -5.56 -5.43
CA GLN A 49 4.97 -6.85 -5.97
C GLN A 49 3.56 -7.23 -5.50
N PRO A 50 2.76 -7.90 -6.36
CA PRO A 50 1.50 -8.49 -5.94
C PRO A 50 1.74 -9.56 -4.87
N GLU A 51 0.70 -9.88 -4.14
CA GLU A 51 0.67 -11.05 -3.26
C GLU A 51 0.19 -12.28 -4.04
N GLU A 52 0.72 -13.45 -3.68
CA GLU A 52 0.21 -14.73 -4.14
C GLU A 52 -1.05 -15.09 -3.34
N ILE A 53 -2.10 -15.50 -4.06
CA ILE A 53 -3.35 -15.97 -3.46
C ILE A 53 -3.75 -17.32 -4.07
N PHE A 54 -4.49 -18.09 -3.29
CA PHE A 54 -5.10 -19.34 -3.74
C PHE A 54 -6.62 -19.15 -3.68
N PRO A 55 -7.31 -19.12 -4.83
CA PRO A 55 -8.73 -18.82 -4.85
C PRO A 55 -9.52 -19.95 -4.19
N VAL A 56 -10.51 -19.58 -3.37
CA VAL A 56 -11.44 -20.54 -2.74
C VAL A 56 -12.22 -21.32 -3.80
N THR A 57 -12.55 -20.65 -4.90
CA THR A 57 -13.19 -21.23 -6.09
C THR A 57 -12.16 -21.33 -7.21
N GLY A 58 -11.69 -22.54 -7.51
CA GLY A 58 -10.67 -22.76 -8.54
C GLY A 58 -9.97 -24.10 -8.37
N THR A 59 -8.83 -24.27 -9.03
CA THR A 59 -7.93 -25.40 -8.78
C THR A 59 -6.98 -25.01 -7.64
N PRO A 60 -7.00 -25.67 -6.46
CA PRO A 60 -6.22 -25.25 -5.29
C PRO A 60 -4.71 -25.13 -5.51
N GLU A 61 -4.16 -25.84 -6.49
CA GLU A 61 -2.73 -25.83 -6.84
C GLU A 61 -2.36 -24.71 -7.84
N VAL A 62 -3.34 -23.94 -8.32
CA VAL A 62 -3.12 -22.83 -9.23
C VAL A 62 -3.11 -21.54 -8.42
N ARG A 63 -1.91 -21.01 -8.22
CA ARG A 63 -1.68 -19.70 -7.62
C ARG A 63 -2.13 -18.57 -8.56
N GLU A 64 -2.68 -17.52 -7.99
CA GLU A 64 -3.00 -16.26 -8.65
C GLU A 64 -2.26 -15.10 -7.98
N HIS A 65 -2.19 -13.95 -8.66
CA HIS A 65 -1.54 -12.75 -8.15
C HIS A 65 -2.54 -11.62 -8.00
N ILE A 66 -2.55 -10.96 -6.85
CA ILE A 66 -3.39 -9.79 -6.61
C ILE A 66 -2.59 -8.68 -5.94
N PHE A 67 -2.74 -7.46 -6.45
CA PHE A 67 -2.13 -6.28 -5.84
C PHE A 67 -3.13 -5.48 -4.99
N TRP A 68 -4.35 -5.32 -5.50
CA TRP A 68 -5.44 -4.66 -4.77
C TRP A 68 -6.49 -5.68 -4.38
N ILE A 69 -6.67 -5.88 -3.07
CA ILE A 69 -7.71 -6.73 -2.53
C ILE A 69 -9.04 -5.95 -2.58
N PRO A 70 -10.06 -6.43 -3.32
CA PRO A 70 -11.34 -5.75 -3.39
C PRO A 70 -12.10 -5.90 -2.07
N VAL A 71 -12.73 -4.81 -1.62
CA VAL A 71 -13.66 -4.86 -0.49
C VAL A 71 -14.98 -5.47 -0.96
N ASP A 72 -15.60 -6.27 -0.08
CA ASP A 72 -16.96 -6.77 -0.34
C ASP A 72 -17.97 -5.61 -0.43
N LYS A 73 -18.78 -5.62 -1.49
CA LYS A 73 -19.71 -4.53 -1.77
C LYS A 73 -20.79 -4.40 -0.69
N SER A 74 -21.29 -5.51 -0.18
CA SER A 74 -22.36 -5.53 0.83
C SER A 74 -21.88 -4.94 2.15
N TYR A 75 -20.66 -5.32 2.57
CA TYR A 75 -20.04 -4.73 3.77
C TYR A 75 -19.68 -3.26 3.58
N LEU A 76 -19.21 -2.86 2.39
CA LEU A 76 -18.95 -1.46 2.07
C LEU A 76 -20.24 -0.62 2.11
N ASP A 77 -21.34 -1.14 1.57
CA ASP A 77 -22.65 -0.48 1.60
C ASP A 77 -23.20 -0.34 3.02
N LEU A 78 -23.00 -1.34 3.87
CA LEU A 78 -23.32 -1.24 5.30
C LEU A 78 -22.46 -0.17 6.00
N ALA A 79 -21.16 -0.14 5.71
CA ALA A 79 -20.25 0.83 6.30
C ALA A 79 -20.60 2.29 5.91
N ARG A 80 -21.13 2.51 4.70
CA ARG A 80 -21.61 3.84 4.28
C ARG A 80 -22.77 4.36 5.14
N GLN A 81 -23.61 3.47 5.68
CA GLN A 81 -24.74 3.88 6.51
C GLN A 81 -24.33 4.48 7.86
N ILE A 82 -23.10 4.20 8.31
CA ILE A 82 -22.58 4.69 9.60
C ILE A 82 -21.66 5.92 9.47
N GLU A 83 -21.42 6.44 8.26
CA GLU A 83 -20.54 7.62 8.07
C GLU A 83 -21.03 8.89 8.80
N ASP A 84 -22.36 9.03 8.97
CA ASP A 84 -22.96 10.16 9.67
C ASP A 84 -22.96 10.05 11.20
N THR A 85 -22.40 8.95 11.73
CA THR A 85 -22.30 8.71 13.17
C THR A 85 -21.55 9.84 13.86
N LYS A 86 -22.21 10.49 14.83
CA LYS A 86 -21.60 11.56 15.63
C LYS A 86 -20.76 10.93 16.74
N LEU A 87 -19.45 11.10 16.63
CA LEU A 87 -18.51 10.65 17.65
C LEU A 87 -18.24 11.80 18.64
N PRO A 88 -18.19 11.54 19.95
CA PRO A 88 -17.91 12.56 20.95
C PRO A 88 -16.49 13.12 20.77
N GLN A 89 -16.35 14.44 20.89
CA GLN A 89 -15.06 15.13 20.80
C GLN A 89 -14.20 14.95 22.06
N CYS A 90 -14.84 14.72 23.20
CA CYS A 90 -14.21 14.70 24.51
C CYS A 90 -14.54 13.42 25.28
N VAL A 91 -13.58 12.96 26.07
CA VAL A 91 -13.77 11.94 27.11
C VAL A 91 -13.29 12.55 28.42
N ASN A 92 -14.20 12.73 29.38
CA ASN A 92 -13.97 13.49 30.62
C ASN A 92 -13.47 14.93 30.32
N THR A 93 -12.26 15.27 30.76
CA THR A 93 -11.63 16.58 30.53
C THR A 93 -10.71 16.60 29.30
N THR A 94 -10.51 15.47 28.63
CA THR A 94 -9.60 15.34 27.48
C THR A 94 -10.40 15.46 26.18
N CYS A 95 -10.08 16.46 25.35
CA CYS A 95 -10.78 16.74 24.10
C CYS A 95 -9.83 16.75 22.90
N LEU A 96 -10.29 16.26 21.75
CA LEU A 96 -9.60 16.45 20.47
C LEU A 96 -9.81 17.87 19.95
N PRO A 97 -8.88 18.44 19.15
CA PRO A 97 -9.06 19.76 18.53
C PRO A 97 -10.26 19.85 17.57
N ARG A 98 -10.68 18.71 17.00
CA ARG A 98 -11.82 18.57 16.10
C ARG A 98 -12.59 17.29 16.46
N PRO A 99 -13.92 17.27 16.34
CA PRO A 99 -14.69 16.04 16.50
C PRO A 99 -14.19 14.96 15.54
N PRO A 100 -13.99 13.71 16.02
CA PRO A 100 -13.65 12.60 15.15
C PRO A 100 -14.81 12.29 14.20
N LYS A 101 -14.47 11.74 13.02
CA LYS A 101 -15.44 11.41 11.97
C LYS A 101 -15.20 9.98 11.48
N VAL A 102 -16.29 9.25 11.21
CA VAL A 102 -16.27 8.02 10.42
C VAL A 102 -16.28 8.39 8.94
N THR A 103 -15.36 7.85 8.16
CA THR A 103 -15.27 8.14 6.73
C THR A 103 -14.83 6.90 5.98
N ILE A 104 -15.36 6.72 4.78
CA ILE A 104 -14.80 5.78 3.82
C ILE A 104 -13.59 6.42 3.16
N VAL A 105 -12.58 5.60 2.89
CA VAL A 105 -11.32 5.98 2.26
C VAL A 105 -11.23 5.38 0.86
N ASP A 106 -10.50 6.01 -0.06
CA ASP A 106 -10.39 5.50 -1.43
C ASP A 106 -9.68 4.15 -1.47
N ARG A 107 -8.49 4.09 -0.85
CA ARG A 107 -7.64 2.90 -0.77
C ARG A 107 -6.88 2.89 0.56
N GLY A 108 -6.91 1.75 1.22
CA GLY A 108 -6.05 1.43 2.35
C GLY A 108 -4.85 0.60 1.91
N VAL A 109 -3.72 0.76 2.59
CA VAL A 109 -2.56 -0.13 2.45
C VAL A 109 -2.13 -0.58 3.83
N SER A 110 -1.69 -1.83 3.93
CA SER A 110 -1.11 -2.40 5.15
C SER A 110 0.41 -2.52 5.00
N ALA A 111 1.15 -2.31 6.08
CA ALA A 111 2.59 -2.51 6.13
C ALA A 111 3.03 -2.90 7.53
N SER A 112 4.00 -3.81 7.64
CA SER A 112 4.60 -4.22 8.92
C SER A 112 5.45 -3.13 9.61
N VAL A 113 5.37 -1.88 9.16
CA VAL A 113 6.15 -0.74 9.66
C VAL A 113 5.26 0.47 9.87
N PHE A 114 5.45 1.15 11.00
CA PHE A 114 4.82 2.44 11.25
C PHE A 114 5.42 3.52 10.34
N VAL A 115 4.58 4.27 9.63
CA VAL A 115 5.02 5.27 8.66
C VAL A 115 4.86 6.69 9.22
N ASP A 116 5.94 7.24 9.79
CA ASP A 116 6.08 8.67 10.07
C ASP A 116 7.18 9.31 9.21
N ASN A 117 6.98 9.23 7.90
CA ASN A 117 7.85 9.89 6.93
C ASN A 117 6.99 10.62 5.91
N VAL A 118 7.13 11.95 5.82
CA VAL A 118 6.32 12.76 4.90
C VAL A 118 6.53 12.39 3.44
N ALA A 119 7.78 12.19 3.02
CA ALA A 119 8.12 11.88 1.64
C ALA A 119 7.56 10.53 1.21
N TYR A 120 7.63 9.52 2.08
CA TYR A 120 7.08 8.20 1.80
C TYR A 120 5.55 8.21 1.77
N ARG A 121 4.87 8.92 2.69
CA ARG A 121 3.41 9.10 2.64
C ARG A 121 2.97 9.79 1.35
N THR A 122 3.70 10.83 0.91
CA THR A 122 3.43 11.50 -0.37
C THR A 122 3.63 10.56 -1.56
N PHE A 123 4.67 9.73 -1.55
CA PHE A 123 4.87 8.71 -2.57
C PHE A 123 3.69 7.75 -2.65
N LEU A 124 3.25 7.18 -1.52
CA LEU A 124 2.14 6.23 -1.49
C LEU A 124 0.83 6.87 -1.99
N ARG A 125 0.54 8.12 -1.58
CA ARG A 125 -0.63 8.85 -2.10
C ARG A 125 -0.53 9.10 -3.60
N THR A 126 0.61 9.57 -4.09
CA THR A 126 0.77 9.95 -5.52
C THR A 126 0.86 8.75 -6.45
N LYS A 127 1.45 7.63 -6.01
CA LYS A 127 1.59 6.43 -6.83
C LYS A 127 0.41 5.48 -6.74
N PHE A 128 -0.15 5.32 -5.55
CA PHE A 128 -1.15 4.29 -5.31
C PHE A 128 -2.54 4.84 -4.97
N ASN A 129 -2.68 6.16 -4.84
CA ASN A 129 -3.87 6.82 -4.32
C ASN A 129 -4.24 6.39 -2.89
N ALA A 130 -3.28 5.88 -2.12
CA ALA A 130 -3.49 5.44 -0.75
C ALA A 130 -3.83 6.63 0.15
N THR A 131 -4.91 6.51 0.92
CA THR A 131 -5.43 7.52 1.85
C THR A 131 -5.26 7.13 3.31
N ALA A 132 -5.15 5.83 3.57
CA ALA A 132 -4.90 5.26 4.89
C ALA A 132 -3.76 4.24 4.79
N ILE A 133 -2.90 4.24 5.80
CA ILE A 133 -1.81 3.28 5.97
C ILE A 133 -1.98 2.73 7.38
N GLU A 134 -2.12 1.43 7.50
CA GLU A 134 -2.23 0.71 8.77
C GLU A 134 -1.20 -0.43 8.80
N MET A 135 -1.08 -1.11 9.94
CA MET A 135 -0.16 -2.23 10.10
C MET A 135 -0.81 -3.61 9.97
N GLU A 136 -2.13 -3.66 9.77
CA GLU A 136 -2.94 -4.88 9.57
C GLU A 136 -3.83 -4.71 8.34
#